data_AF-A0A2D8JMT5-F1
#
_entry.id   AF-A0A2D8JMT5-F1
#
_cell.length_a   1.000
_cell.length_b   1.000
_cell.length_c   1.000
_cell.angle_alpha   90.00
_cell.angle_beta   90.00
_cell.angle_gamma   90.00
#
_symmetry.space_group_name_H-M   'P 1'
#
loop_
_entity.id
_entity.type
_entity.pdbx_description
1 polymer ?
#
loop_
_entity_poly.entity_id
_entity_poly.type
_entity_poly.pdbx_seq_one_letter_code
_entity_poly.pdbx_strand_id
1 'polypeptide(L)'
;TELERAVFRLLISVSGIGTSTARTMLSSLSPKDVQNAILSDDVNKIKTVKGIGLKTAQRVIIELKDKIKNLYGIDEISQKSNNTNKEETLSALEVLGYNRRNSEKVIDNLIQSDPESSVETLIKLALNKL
;
A
#
# COMPACT_ATOMS: atom_id res chain seq x y z
N THR A 1 4.38 -20.11 5.50
CA THR A 1 4.10 -19.54 4.15
C THR A 1 5.33 -18.83 3.62
N GLU A 2 5.52 -18.71 2.29
CA GLU A 2 6.69 -18.01 1.70
C GLU A 2 6.78 -16.54 2.14
N LEU A 3 5.63 -15.87 2.25
CA LEU A 3 5.53 -14.48 2.69
C LEU A 3 6.03 -14.28 4.14
N GLU A 4 5.69 -15.20 5.06
CA GLU A 4 6.22 -15.17 6.44
C GLU A 4 7.74 -15.33 6.47
N ARG A 5 8.31 -16.21 5.64
CA ARG A 5 9.76 -16.41 5.55
C ARG A 5 10.47 -15.15 5.03
N ALA A 6 9.88 -14.47 4.05
CA ALA A 6 10.41 -13.22 3.52
C ALA A 6 10.40 -12.11 4.58
N VAL A 7 9.25 -11.90 5.25
CA VAL A 7 9.12 -10.89 6.32
C VAL A 7 10.05 -11.22 7.49
N PHE A 8 10.19 -12.49 7.87
CA PHE A 8 11.13 -12.91 8.90
C PHE A 8 12.58 -12.54 8.56
N ARG A 9 13.04 -12.81 7.33
CA ARG A 9 14.39 -12.42 6.88
C ARG A 9 14.59 -10.91 6.91
N LEU A 10 13.57 -10.13 6.57
CA LEU A 10 13.63 -8.67 6.64
C LEU A 10 13.74 -8.19 8.09
N LEU A 11 12.96 -8.76 9.01
CA LEU A 11 12.98 -8.42 10.42
C LEU A 11 14.36 -8.69 11.05
N ILE A 12 14.94 -9.87 10.83
CA ILE A 12 16.27 -10.22 11.38
C ILE A 12 17.42 -9.45 10.71
N SER A 13 17.19 -8.85 9.54
CA SER A 13 18.20 -8.00 8.88
C SER A 13 18.38 -6.65 9.59
N VAL A 14 17.46 -6.27 10.48
CA VAL A 14 17.51 -5.02 11.22
C VAL A 14 18.35 -5.15 12.46
N SER A 15 19.23 -4.17 12.67
CA SER A 15 20.11 -4.15 13.84
C SER A 15 19.31 -3.95 15.12
N GLY A 16 19.27 -4.99 15.96
CA GLY A 16 18.57 -4.99 17.25
C GLY A 16 17.30 -5.86 17.28
N ILE A 17 16.94 -6.52 16.17
CA ILE A 17 15.98 -7.63 16.16
C ILE A 17 16.74 -8.94 16.05
N GLY A 18 16.55 -9.82 17.05
CA GLY A 18 17.00 -11.21 17.00
C GLY A 18 15.94 -12.15 16.44
N THR A 19 16.33 -13.39 16.15
CA THR A 19 15.44 -14.46 15.66
C THR A 19 14.27 -14.72 16.62
N SER A 20 14.50 -14.67 17.93
CA SER A 20 13.47 -14.85 18.96
C SER A 20 12.41 -13.74 18.91
N THR A 21 12.85 -12.48 18.78
CA THR A 21 11.95 -11.32 18.68
C THR A 21 11.17 -11.33 17.37
N ALA A 22 11.83 -11.61 16.24
CA ALA A 22 11.16 -11.71 14.94
C ALA A 22 10.11 -12.82 14.91
N ARG A 23 10.38 -13.96 15.55
CA ARG A 23 9.41 -15.05 15.68
C ARG A 23 8.23 -14.63 16.56
N THR A 24 8.50 -14.02 17.70
CA THR A 24 7.45 -13.51 18.61
C THR A 24 6.57 -12.48 17.90
N MET A 25 7.16 -11.62 17.09
CA MET A 25 6.46 -10.63 16.29
C MET A 25 5.50 -11.27 15.28
N LEU A 26 5.96 -12.27 14.53
CA LEU A 26 5.11 -13.03 13.59
C LEU A 26 4.09 -13.94 14.29
N SER A 27 4.29 -14.24 15.58
CA SER A 27 3.30 -14.95 16.40
C SER A 27 2.24 -14.01 16.97
N SER A 28 2.55 -12.72 17.14
CA SER A 28 1.61 -11.71 17.66
C SER A 28 0.89 -10.93 16.55
N LEU A 29 1.50 -10.76 15.38
CA LEU A 29 0.94 -10.03 14.24
C LEU A 29 1.08 -10.84 12.95
N SER A 30 0.09 -10.71 12.06
CA SER A 30 0.20 -11.26 10.72
C SER A 30 1.32 -10.54 9.96
N PRO A 31 2.02 -11.20 9.02
CA PRO A 31 3.07 -10.56 8.22
C PRO A 31 2.58 -9.32 7.44
N LYS A 32 1.30 -9.33 7.02
CA LYS A 32 0.65 -8.15 6.40
C LYS A 32 0.45 -7.00 7.39
N ASP A 33 0.06 -7.30 8.63
CA ASP A 33 -0.11 -6.28 9.67
C ASP A 33 1.22 -5.65 10.06
N VAL A 34 2.29 -6.46 10.10
CA VAL A 34 3.66 -5.96 10.31
C VAL A 34 4.06 -5.00 9.21
N GLN A 35 3.83 -5.35 7.93
CA GLN A 35 4.10 -4.44 6.82
C GLN A 35 3.28 -3.15 6.91
N ASN A 36 1.98 -3.24 7.15
CA ASN A 36 1.13 -2.05 7.28
C ASN A 36 1.55 -1.17 8.45
N ALA A 37 1.90 -1.77 9.61
CA ALA A 37 2.40 -1.02 10.75
C ALA A 37 3.71 -0.29 10.44
N ILE A 38 4.60 -0.89 9.64
CA ILE A 38 5.84 -0.24 9.20
C ILE A 38 5.57 0.89 8.20
N LEU A 39 4.66 0.68 7.24
CA LEU A 39 4.30 1.67 6.22
C LEU A 39 3.58 2.89 6.82
N SER A 40 2.75 2.67 7.84
CA SER A 40 2.00 3.72 8.55
C SER A 40 2.75 4.34 9.73
N ASP A 41 4.04 4.02 9.91
CA ASP A 41 4.86 4.47 11.04
C ASP A 41 4.21 4.20 12.43
N ASP A 42 3.45 3.10 12.55
CA ASP A 42 2.74 2.75 13.78
C ASP A 42 3.67 2.06 14.79
N VAL A 43 4.43 2.91 15.51
CA VAL A 43 5.36 2.48 16.57
C VAL A 43 4.63 1.70 17.67
N ASN A 44 3.37 2.04 17.97
CA ASN A 44 2.64 1.41 19.07
C ASN A 44 2.31 -0.06 18.75
N LYS A 45 1.90 -0.36 17.52
CA LYS A 45 1.69 -1.75 17.07
C LYS A 45 2.96 -2.60 17.10
N ILE A 46 4.12 -1.99 16.83
CA ILE A 46 5.39 -2.70 16.87
C ILE A 46 5.85 -2.91 18.34
N LYS A 47 5.55 -1.96 19.22
CA LYS A 47 5.93 -1.98 20.65
C LYS A 47 5.13 -2.99 21.48
N THR A 48 3.95 -3.44 21.03
CA THR A 48 3.17 -4.47 21.75
C THR A 48 3.87 -5.83 21.77
N VAL A 49 4.86 -6.04 20.89
CA VAL A 49 5.65 -7.27 20.84
C VAL A 49 6.64 -7.29 22.02
N LYS A 50 6.59 -8.39 22.79
CA LYS A 50 7.48 -8.61 23.92
C LYS A 50 8.94 -8.58 23.48
N GLY A 51 9.73 -7.66 24.07
CA GLY A 51 11.16 -7.50 23.77
C GLY A 51 11.47 -6.39 22.76
N ILE A 52 10.47 -5.65 22.27
CA ILE A 52 10.68 -4.47 21.42
C ILE A 52 10.47 -3.19 22.24
N GLY A 53 11.54 -2.44 22.47
CA GLY A 53 11.48 -1.12 23.12
C GLY A 53 11.16 0.01 22.13
N LEU A 54 10.93 1.22 22.63
CA LEU A 54 10.62 2.41 21.81
C LEU A 54 11.69 2.69 20.74
N LYS A 55 12.97 2.70 21.15
CA LYS A 55 14.10 2.96 20.24
C LYS A 55 14.24 1.88 19.17
N THR A 56 14.07 0.62 19.56
CA THR A 56 14.12 -0.51 18.62
C THR A 56 12.94 -0.45 17.66
N ALA A 57 11.72 -0.19 18.14
CA ALA A 57 10.53 -0.06 17.29
C ALA A 57 10.69 1.03 16.22
N GLN A 58 11.18 2.22 16.62
CA GLN A 58 11.45 3.31 15.67
C GLN A 58 12.51 2.93 14.64
N ARG A 59 13.61 2.30 15.09
CA ARG A 59 14.68 1.86 14.19
C ARG A 59 14.20 0.81 13.19
N VAL A 60 13.38 -0.13 13.66
CA VAL A 60 12.73 -1.17 12.85
C VAL A 60 11.86 -0.53 11.79
N ILE A 61 11.02 0.42 12.15
CA ILE A 61 10.19 1.13 11.18
C ILE A 61 11.05 1.83 10.12
N ILE A 62 12.08 2.58 10.52
CA ILE A 62 12.93 3.31 9.55
C ILE A 62 13.69 2.34 8.62
N GLU A 63 14.41 1.35 9.18
CA GLU A 63 15.22 0.42 8.39
C GLU A 63 14.36 -0.52 7.53
N LEU A 64 13.23 -1.03 8.04
CA LEU A 64 12.33 -1.87 7.24
C LEU A 64 11.54 -1.05 6.23
N LYS A 65 11.15 0.20 6.52
CA LYS A 65 10.46 1.05 5.55
C LYS A 65 11.33 1.29 4.32
N ASP A 66 12.61 1.57 4.54
CA ASP A 66 13.58 1.71 3.45
C ASP A 66 13.75 0.39 2.68
N LYS A 67 13.94 -0.75 3.37
CA LYS A 67 14.09 -2.07 2.72
C LYS A 67 12.83 -2.54 2.02
N ILE A 68 11.64 -2.34 2.59
CA ILE A 68 10.36 -2.72 1.99
C ILE A 68 10.11 -1.88 0.75
N LYS A 69 10.39 -0.58 0.79
CA LYS A 69 10.28 0.29 -0.39
C LYS A 69 11.21 -0.17 -1.53
N ASN A 70 12.42 -0.62 -1.19
CA ASN A 70 13.40 -1.15 -2.13
C ASN A 70 13.08 -2.58 -2.64
N LEU A 71 12.63 -3.50 -1.78
CA LEU A 71 12.34 -4.90 -2.16
C LEU A 71 11.01 -5.06 -2.88
N TYR A 72 10.00 -4.29 -2.48
CA TYR A 72 8.68 -4.36 -3.11
C TYR A 72 8.58 -3.46 -4.33
N GLY A 73 9.61 -2.67 -4.66
CA GLY A 73 9.54 -1.72 -5.77
C GLY A 73 8.20 -0.99 -5.75
N ILE A 74 7.85 -0.41 -4.58
CA ILE A 74 6.59 0.33 -4.45
C ILE A 74 6.78 1.68 -5.15
N ASP A 75 7.02 1.63 -6.46
CA ASP A 75 6.16 2.36 -7.37
C ASP A 75 4.73 1.93 -7.05
N GLU A 76 4.03 2.74 -6.26
CA GLU A 76 2.60 3.07 -6.31
C GLU A 76 1.48 2.01 -6.50
N ILE A 77 1.70 0.73 -6.81
CA ILE A 77 0.69 0.03 -7.61
C ILE A 77 -0.53 -0.53 -6.85
N SER A 78 -0.48 -0.85 -5.54
CA SER A 78 -1.62 -1.60 -4.95
C SER A 78 -2.69 -0.78 -4.22
N GLN A 79 -2.53 0.54 -4.04
CA GLN A 79 -3.61 1.41 -3.55
C GLN A 79 -3.81 2.68 -4.39
N LYS A 80 -3.01 2.88 -5.45
CA LYS A 80 -3.25 3.92 -6.45
C LYS A 80 -3.86 3.42 -7.76
N SER A 81 -3.97 2.12 -8.06
CA SER A 81 -4.58 1.67 -9.34
C SER A 81 -5.91 2.40 -9.66
N ASN A 82 -6.80 2.54 -8.67
CA ASN A 82 -8.03 3.30 -8.84
C ASN A 82 -7.82 4.82 -9.02
N ASN A 83 -6.85 5.41 -8.33
CA ASN A 83 -6.58 6.86 -8.43
C ASN A 83 -5.80 7.23 -9.69
N THR A 84 -4.82 6.44 -10.12
CA THR A 84 -4.09 6.65 -11.37
C THR A 84 -5.03 6.48 -12.55
N ASN A 85 -5.82 5.39 -12.58
CA ASN A 85 -6.78 5.18 -13.66
C ASN A 85 -7.86 6.27 -13.69
N LYS A 86 -8.31 6.77 -12.53
CA LYS A 86 -9.24 7.90 -12.41
C LYS A 86 -8.64 9.20 -12.96
N GLU A 87 -7.43 9.56 -12.54
CA GLU A 87 -6.75 10.79 -12.97
C GLU A 87 -6.39 10.77 -14.45
N GLU A 88 -5.95 9.63 -14.98
CA GLU A 88 -5.67 9.45 -16.41
C GLU A 88 -6.95 9.55 -17.26
N THR A 89 -8.04 8.91 -16.81
CA THR A 89 -9.35 9.00 -17.47
C THR A 89 -9.88 10.44 -17.45
N LEU A 90 -9.77 11.13 -16.30
CA LEU A 90 -10.17 12.54 -16.17
C LEU A 90 -9.40 13.46 -17.11
N SER A 91 -8.09 13.27 -17.19
CA SER A 91 -7.23 14.08 -18.06
C SER A 91 -7.53 13.83 -19.54
N ALA A 92 -7.82 12.58 -19.92
CA ALA A 92 -8.24 12.25 -21.29
C ALA A 92 -9.58 12.90 -21.66
N LEU A 93 -10.57 12.88 -20.75
CA LEU A 93 -11.86 13.55 -20.98
C LEU A 93 -11.73 15.08 -21.05
N GLU A 94 -10.83 15.65 -20.26
CA GLU A 94 -10.52 17.08 -20.30
C GLU A 94 -9.90 17.48 -21.65
N VAL A 95 -8.98 16.67 -22.20
CA VAL A 95 -8.41 16.84 -23.55
C VAL A 95 -9.48 16.74 -24.64
N LEU A 96 -10.50 15.90 -24.45
CA LEU A 96 -11.66 15.79 -25.35
C LEU A 96 -12.67 16.95 -25.20
N GLY A 97 -12.45 17.87 -24.24
CA GLY A 97 -13.29 19.05 -24.03
C GLY A 97 -14.42 18.87 -23.00
N TYR A 98 -14.44 17.78 -22.24
CA TYR A 98 -15.44 17.56 -21.20
C TYR A 98 -15.05 18.20 -19.87
N ASN A 99 -16.05 18.65 -19.12
CA ASN A 99 -15.83 19.30 -17.83
C ASN A 99 -15.32 18.29 -16.78
N ARG A 100 -14.18 18.60 -16.14
CA ARG A 100 -13.53 17.76 -15.14
C ARG A 100 -14.47 17.37 -13.98
N ARG A 101 -15.27 18.31 -13.46
CA ARG A 101 -16.18 18.07 -12.33
C ARG A 101 -17.34 17.13 -12.68
N ASN A 102 -17.85 17.20 -13.92
CA ASN A 102 -18.90 16.30 -14.37
C ASN A 102 -18.36 14.91 -14.65
N SER A 103 -17.20 14.85 -15.31
CA SER A 103 -16.49 13.61 -15.60
C SER A 103 -16.11 12.85 -14.33
N GLU A 104 -15.68 13.57 -13.29
CA GLU A 104 -15.30 12.97 -12.00
C GLU A 104 -16.45 12.21 -11.36
N LYS A 105 -17.66 12.80 -11.33
CA LYS A 105 -18.84 12.13 -10.77
C LYS A 105 -19.20 10.85 -11.52
N VAL A 106 -19.07 10.86 -12.84
CA VAL A 106 -19.38 9.69 -13.69
C VAL A 106 -18.34 8.59 -13.47
N ILE A 107 -17.06 8.95 -13.41
CA ILE A 107 -15.97 8.01 -13.14
C ILE A 107 -16.05 7.42 -11.73
N ASP A 108 -16.42 8.22 -10.72
CA ASP A 108 -16.56 7.74 -9.33
C ASP A 108 -17.64 6.64 -9.23
N ASN A 109 -18.78 6.85 -9.90
CA ASN A 109 -19.85 5.83 -9.99
C ASN A 109 -19.41 4.58 -10.76
N LEU A 110 -18.57 4.74 -11.77
CA LEU A 110 -18.03 3.64 -12.58
C LEU A 110 -17.04 2.79 -11.78
N ILE A 111 -16.10 3.42 -11.09
CA ILE A 111 -15.11 2.75 -10.22
C ILE A 111 -15.80 2.03 -9.07
N GLN A 112 -16.89 2.61 -8.53
CA GLN A 112 -17.68 1.95 -7.48
C GLN A 112 -18.41 0.70 -7.99
N SER A 113 -18.78 0.67 -9.27
CA SER A 113 -19.47 -0.46 -9.89
C SER A 113 -18.50 -1.54 -10.37
N ASP A 114 -17.33 -1.15 -10.87
CA ASP A 114 -16.33 -2.05 -11.46
C ASP A 114 -14.90 -1.58 -11.09
N PRO A 115 -14.34 -2.08 -9.96
CA PRO A 115 -13.07 -1.58 -9.41
C PRO A 115 -11.82 -2.04 -10.17
N GLU A 116 -11.96 -2.96 -11.13
CA GLU A 116 -10.84 -3.56 -11.89
C GLU A 116 -10.83 -3.10 -13.37
N SER A 117 -11.60 -2.06 -13.70
CA SER A 117 -11.72 -1.55 -15.06
C SER A 117 -10.45 -0.80 -15.51
N SER A 118 -9.93 -1.15 -16.70
CA SER A 118 -8.83 -0.44 -17.38
C SER A 118 -9.23 0.99 -17.78
N VAL A 119 -8.23 1.88 -17.91
CA VAL A 119 -8.39 3.29 -18.33
C VAL A 119 -9.19 3.41 -19.63
N GLU A 120 -8.90 2.58 -20.64
CA GLU A 120 -9.60 2.65 -21.94
C GLU A 120 -11.08 2.28 -21.82
N THR A 121 -11.39 1.34 -20.92
CA THR A 121 -12.76 0.93 -20.62
C THR A 121 -13.50 2.03 -19.87
N LEU A 122 -12.84 2.68 -18.90
CA LEU A 122 -13.37 3.82 -18.17
C LEU A 122 -13.67 5.01 -19.09
N ILE A 123 -12.79 5.32 -20.04
CA ILE A 123 -13.02 6.40 -21.03
C ILE A 123 -14.26 6.09 -21.89
N LYS A 124 -14.38 4.85 -22.42
CA LYS A 124 -15.52 4.43 -23.23
C LYS A 124 -16.84 4.49 -22.45
N LEU A 125 -16.84 4.01 -21.21
CA LEU A 125 -18.02 4.01 -20.36
C LEU A 125 -18.40 5.42 -19.91
N ALA A 126 -17.43 6.27 -19.62
CA ALA A 126 -17.66 7.67 -19.29
C ALA A 126 -18.30 8.42 -20.46
N LEU A 127 -17.78 8.25 -21.70
CA LEU A 127 -18.37 8.83 -22.91
C LEU A 127 -19.80 8.35 -23.22
N ASN A 128 -20.16 7.13 -22.78
CA ASN A 128 -21.53 6.63 -22.93
C ASN A 128 -22.50 7.27 -21.92
N LYS A 129 -21.99 7.70 -20.75
CA LYS A 129 -22.79 8.25 -19.65
C LYS A 129 -22.77 9.78 -19.53
N LEU A 130 -21.85 10.47 -20.22
CA LEU A 130 -21.71 11.93 -20.30
C LEU A 130 -22.59 12.50 -21.41
#